data_AF-A0A2V9Q822-F1
#
_entry.id   AF-A0A2V9Q822-F1
#
_cell.length_a   1.000
_cell.length_b   1.000
_cell.length_c   1.000
_cell.angle_alpha   90.00
_cell.angle_beta   90.00
_cell.angle_gamma   90.00
#
_symmetry.space_group_name_H-M   'P 1'
#
loop_
_entity.id
_entity.type
_entity.pdbx_description
1 polymer ?
#
loop_
_entity_poly.entity_id
_entity_poly.type
_entity_poly.pdbx_seq_one_letter_code
_entity_poly.pdbx_strand_id
1 'polypeptide(L)'
;MGRKRWRWSQLISWGQATWRLNSHGFFGQQHFRRYMRSTLACIAVFVGLCPSITSSQDANDRAHHIQNNVLGIDGHNDTVQRVVYENVDLGNRLSDGMIDIPRLHAGGVHVPFFALWVPTYYKGSEAVRRTLDLRDAMQRVLDKHPDQIELATSARDIERIVGQSKIAAVLTVEGGHQIANDLAVLRMYRRMGILSMTLTHFRSNDWADSSTGKPEHNGLTDLGNKLCMR
;
A
#
# COMPACT_ATOMS: atom_id res chain seq x y z
N MET A 1 17.57 47.46 4.56
CA MET A 1 18.55 47.34 3.45
C MET A 1 18.58 45.88 3.02
N GLY A 2 18.29 45.42 1.81
CA GLY A 2 17.59 45.96 0.64
C GLY A 2 17.00 44.75 -0.11
N ARG A 3 15.74 44.84 -0.57
CA ARG A 3 15.09 43.85 -1.44
C ARG A 3 15.26 44.32 -2.88
N LYS A 4 15.69 43.45 -3.80
CA LYS A 4 15.61 43.73 -5.25
C LYS A 4 14.44 42.97 -5.86
N ARG A 5 13.57 43.76 -6.46
CA ARG A 5 12.35 43.45 -7.19
C ARG A 5 12.68 43.73 -8.65
N TRP A 6 12.34 42.83 -9.58
CA TRP A 6 12.38 43.12 -11.01
C TRP A 6 10.99 42.97 -11.61
N ARG A 7 10.61 43.98 -12.38
CA ARG A 7 9.43 44.07 -13.24
C ARG A 7 9.87 44.80 -14.53
N TRP A 8 8.94 44.83 -15.50
CA TRP A 8 8.99 45.44 -16.84
C TRP A 8 9.44 44.45 -17.95
N SER A 9 8.85 44.38 -19.14
CA SER A 9 7.53 44.66 -19.74
C SER A 9 7.68 44.45 -21.27
N GLN A 10 6.69 43.88 -21.95
CA GLN A 10 6.06 44.29 -23.24
C GLN A 10 6.96 44.86 -24.39
N LEU A 11 6.76 44.70 -25.71
CA LEU A 11 5.77 44.14 -26.65
C LEU A 11 6.33 44.47 -28.08
N ILE A 12 5.72 43.91 -29.16
CA ILE A 12 5.79 44.35 -30.59
C ILE A 12 7.09 43.91 -31.35
N SER A 13 7.13 43.42 -32.60
CA SER A 13 6.28 43.52 -33.81
C SER A 13 6.46 42.30 -34.72
N TRP A 14 5.45 42.08 -35.58
CA TRP A 14 5.44 41.21 -36.76
C TRP A 14 6.37 41.69 -37.88
N GLY A 15 6.88 40.73 -38.67
CA GLY A 15 7.51 40.95 -39.97
C GLY A 15 7.31 39.73 -40.87
N GLN A 16 6.45 39.86 -41.88
CA GLN A 16 6.25 38.86 -42.93
C GLN A 16 7.44 38.87 -43.91
N ALA A 17 7.91 37.69 -44.31
CA ALA A 17 8.77 37.53 -45.47
C ALA A 17 8.30 36.33 -46.29
N THR A 18 7.65 36.63 -47.40
CA THR A 18 7.30 35.71 -48.49
C THR A 18 8.56 35.32 -49.26
N TRP A 19 8.76 34.02 -49.53
CA TRP A 19 9.70 33.58 -50.56
C TRP A 19 9.02 32.71 -51.60
N ARG A 20 9.39 33.03 -52.85
CA ARG A 20 8.84 32.57 -54.12
C ARG A 20 9.15 31.09 -54.41
N LEU A 21 8.20 30.47 -55.09
CA LEU A 21 8.36 29.22 -55.83
C LEU A 21 9.35 29.41 -56.98
N ASN A 22 10.29 28.47 -57.12
CA ASN A 22 10.92 28.16 -58.40
C ASN A 22 10.68 26.67 -58.71
N SER A 23 10.02 26.45 -59.84
CA SER A 23 9.89 25.18 -60.54
C SER A 23 11.24 24.75 -61.13
N HIS A 24 11.42 23.44 -61.31
CA HIS A 24 11.96 22.71 -62.47
C HIS A 24 12.61 21.39 -62.03
N GLY A 25 12.27 20.29 -62.72
CA GLY A 25 13.13 19.12 -62.80
C GLY A 25 12.51 17.78 -62.43
N PHE A 26 11.99 17.09 -63.44
CA PHE A 26 11.74 15.65 -63.52
C PHE A 26 12.83 14.81 -62.81
N PHE A 27 12.46 13.90 -61.90
CA PHE A 27 13.12 12.59 -61.69
C PHE A 27 12.29 11.74 -60.70
N GLY A 28 11.98 10.48 -61.03
CA GLY A 28 11.74 9.44 -60.01
C GLY A 28 10.35 8.82 -59.84
N GLN A 29 9.67 8.40 -60.91
CA GLN A 29 8.48 7.51 -60.86
C GLN A 29 8.73 6.14 -60.16
N GLN A 30 9.96 5.80 -59.80
CA GLN A 30 10.29 4.54 -59.11
C GLN A 30 10.33 4.65 -57.57
N HIS A 31 10.32 5.85 -56.98
CA HIS A 31 10.40 6.03 -55.53
C HIS A 31 9.03 6.02 -54.84
N PHE A 32 7.94 6.31 -55.57
CA PHE A 32 6.60 6.44 -55.01
C PHE A 32 6.01 5.10 -54.54
N ARG A 33 6.26 4.00 -55.28
CA ARG A 33 5.78 2.65 -54.93
C ARG A 33 6.42 2.07 -53.66
N ARG A 34 7.62 2.54 -53.29
CA ARG A 34 8.36 2.06 -52.12
C ARG A 34 7.93 2.77 -50.83
N TYR A 35 7.46 4.01 -50.92
CA TYR A 35 6.83 4.70 -49.79
C TYR A 35 5.44 4.15 -49.48
N MET A 36 4.63 3.86 -50.50
CA MET A 36 3.23 3.42 -50.31
C MET A 36 3.10 2.02 -49.67
N ARG A 37 4.10 1.13 -49.85
CA ARG A 37 4.16 -0.17 -49.15
C ARG A 37 4.62 -0.05 -47.68
N SER A 38 5.40 0.98 -47.37
CA SER A 38 5.91 1.24 -46.01
C SER A 38 4.88 1.95 -45.12
N THR A 39 4.00 2.78 -45.68
CA THR A 39 2.89 3.41 -44.94
C THR A 39 1.77 2.41 -44.59
N LEU A 40 1.48 1.45 -45.48
CA LEU A 40 0.48 0.40 -45.23
C LEU A 40 0.93 -0.58 -44.12
N ALA A 41 2.23 -0.87 -44.02
CA ALA A 41 2.78 -1.69 -42.94
C ALA A 41 2.69 -1.01 -41.57
N CYS A 42 2.83 0.32 -41.50
CA CYS A 42 2.65 1.07 -40.24
C CYS A 42 1.19 1.11 -39.79
N ILE A 43 0.22 1.17 -40.72
CA ILE A 43 -1.22 1.14 -40.40
C ILE A 43 -1.66 -0.27 -39.93
N ALA A 44 -1.11 -1.33 -40.53
CA ALA A 44 -1.40 -2.70 -40.11
C ALA A 44 -0.88 -3.04 -38.69
N VAL A 45 0.24 -2.44 -38.27
CA VAL A 45 0.75 -2.56 -36.90
C VAL A 45 -0.12 -1.78 -35.89
N PHE A 46 -0.71 -0.65 -36.30
CA PHE A 46 -1.64 0.11 -35.43
C PHE A 46 -2.96 -0.62 -35.15
N VAL A 47 -3.48 -1.38 -36.12
CA VAL A 47 -4.75 -2.13 -35.94
C VAL A 47 -4.56 -3.37 -35.06
N GLY A 48 -3.38 -4.00 -35.05
CA GLY A 48 -3.08 -5.17 -34.21
C GLY A 48 -2.85 -4.88 -32.73
N LEU A 49 -2.57 -3.62 -32.36
CA LEU A 49 -2.42 -3.17 -30.96
C LEU A 49 -3.76 -2.82 -30.30
N CYS A 50 -4.78 -2.53 -31.10
CA CYS A 50 -6.09 -2.08 -30.63
C CYS A 50 -6.86 -3.14 -29.81
N PRO A 51 -6.89 -4.43 -30.17
CA PRO A 51 -7.62 -5.45 -29.41
C PRO A 51 -7.08 -5.66 -27.99
N SER A 52 -5.76 -5.58 -27.82
CA SER A 52 -5.08 -5.77 -26.52
C SER A 52 -5.27 -4.58 -25.58
N ILE A 53 -5.36 -3.36 -26.13
CA ILE A 53 -5.65 -2.15 -25.36
C ILE A 53 -7.12 -2.15 -24.91
N THR A 54 -8.05 -2.52 -25.80
CA THR A 54 -9.48 -2.62 -25.44
C THR A 54 -9.75 -3.72 -24.41
N SER A 55 -9.10 -4.88 -24.52
CA SER A 55 -9.28 -5.97 -23.55
C SER A 55 -8.66 -5.66 -22.17
N SER A 56 -7.53 -4.95 -22.13
CA SER A 56 -6.94 -4.49 -20.85
C SER A 56 -7.74 -3.35 -20.21
N GLN A 57 -8.31 -2.45 -21.01
CA GLN A 57 -9.22 -1.41 -20.52
C GLN A 57 -10.50 -2.03 -19.93
N ASP A 58 -11.12 -2.98 -20.63
CA ASP A 58 -12.31 -3.71 -20.15
C ASP A 58 -12.02 -4.49 -18.85
N ALA A 59 -10.85 -5.13 -18.75
CA ALA A 59 -10.44 -5.81 -17.55
C ALA A 59 -10.25 -4.85 -16.35
N ASN A 60 -9.65 -3.69 -16.57
CA ASN A 60 -9.49 -2.66 -15.53
C ASN A 60 -10.83 -2.06 -15.11
N ASP A 61 -11.70 -1.73 -16.05
CA ASP A 61 -13.02 -1.18 -15.76
C ASP A 61 -13.85 -2.18 -14.96
N ARG A 62 -13.77 -3.48 -15.30
CA ARG A 62 -14.38 -4.56 -14.54
C ARG A 62 -13.76 -4.71 -13.14
N ALA A 63 -12.43 -4.60 -13.02
CA ALA A 63 -11.75 -4.67 -11.73
C ALA A 63 -12.18 -3.52 -10.82
N HIS A 64 -12.21 -2.29 -11.33
CA HIS A 64 -12.70 -1.12 -10.60
C HIS A 64 -14.17 -1.25 -10.23
N HIS A 65 -15.01 -1.77 -11.12
CA HIS A 65 -16.40 -2.04 -10.79
C HIS A 65 -16.52 -3.01 -9.61
N ILE A 66 -15.78 -4.13 -9.60
CA ILE A 66 -15.80 -5.06 -8.47
C ILE A 66 -15.29 -4.39 -7.20
N GLN A 67 -14.13 -3.74 -7.27
CA GLN A 67 -13.48 -3.04 -6.15
C GLN A 67 -14.40 -2.02 -5.49
N ASN A 68 -15.16 -1.25 -6.28
CA ASN A 68 -16.11 -0.26 -5.78
C ASN A 68 -17.35 -0.86 -5.09
N ASN A 69 -17.58 -2.17 -5.24
CA ASN A 69 -18.74 -2.87 -4.70
C ASN A 69 -18.37 -3.92 -3.64
N VAL A 70 -17.09 -4.06 -3.27
CA VAL A 70 -16.63 -5.03 -2.27
C VAL A 70 -15.76 -4.39 -1.20
N LEU A 71 -15.75 -5.00 -0.02
CA LEU A 71 -14.79 -4.64 1.02
C LEU A 71 -13.41 -5.18 0.67
N GLY A 72 -12.50 -4.30 0.20
CA GLY A 72 -11.09 -4.62 0.13
C GLY A 72 -10.46 -4.76 1.54
N ILE A 73 -9.85 -5.91 1.79
CA ILE A 73 -9.19 -6.27 3.04
C ILE A 73 -7.75 -6.64 2.74
N ASP A 74 -6.80 -5.97 3.40
CA ASP A 74 -5.39 -6.35 3.39
C ASP A 74 -5.08 -7.11 4.69
N GLY A 75 -4.69 -8.38 4.56
CA GLY A 75 -4.49 -9.27 5.70
C GLY A 75 -3.21 -9.04 6.48
N HIS A 76 -2.25 -8.26 5.95
CA HIS A 76 -0.98 -8.00 6.64
C HIS A 76 -0.16 -6.88 5.99
N ASN A 77 0.24 -5.87 6.77
CA ASN A 77 1.30 -4.94 6.37
C ASN A 77 2.18 -4.46 7.55
N ASP A 78 3.44 -4.19 7.22
CA ASP A 78 4.51 -3.78 8.16
C ASP A 78 4.64 -2.27 8.40
N THR A 79 3.67 -1.48 7.95
CA THR A 79 3.81 -0.01 7.87
C THR A 79 4.01 0.65 9.23
N VAL A 80 3.57 0.02 10.32
CA VAL A 80 3.72 0.53 11.70
C VAL A 80 5.18 0.81 12.04
N GLN A 81 6.12 0.04 11.50
CA GLN A 81 7.56 0.26 11.71
C GLN A 81 7.98 1.67 11.26
N ARG A 82 7.44 2.13 10.13
CA ARG A 82 7.72 3.49 9.63
C ARG A 82 7.14 4.57 10.54
N VAL A 83 5.97 4.32 11.13
CA VAL A 83 5.36 5.25 12.10
C VAL A 83 6.26 5.40 13.32
N VAL A 84 6.86 4.30 13.79
CA VAL A 84 7.75 4.31 14.96
C VAL A 84 9.13 4.90 14.66
N TYR A 85 9.80 4.42 13.60
CA TYR A 85 11.22 4.71 13.37
C TYR A 85 11.45 5.93 12.49
N GLU A 86 10.54 6.22 11.56
CA GLU A 86 10.65 7.33 10.62
C GLU A 86 9.70 8.48 10.97
N ASN A 87 8.81 8.30 11.96
CA ASN A 87 7.76 9.24 12.34
C ASN A 87 6.89 9.69 11.15
N VAL A 88 6.61 8.76 10.21
CA VAL A 88 5.76 9.06 9.05
C VAL A 88 4.32 9.35 9.48
N ASP A 89 3.69 10.26 8.74
CA ASP A 89 2.31 10.65 8.95
C ASP A 89 1.38 9.98 7.95
N LEU A 90 0.75 8.87 8.33
CA LEU A 90 -0.05 8.04 7.42
C LEU A 90 -1.28 8.74 6.86
N GLY A 91 -1.77 9.83 7.47
CA GLY A 91 -2.87 10.62 6.91
C GLY A 91 -2.52 11.37 5.64
N ASN A 92 -1.23 11.56 5.35
CA ASN A 92 -0.77 12.25 4.15
C ASN A 92 -0.31 11.27 3.07
N ARG A 93 -0.41 11.69 1.81
CA ARG A 93 0.21 10.96 0.70
C ARG A 93 1.73 11.06 0.84
N LEU A 94 2.39 9.93 1.07
CA LEU A 94 3.84 9.89 1.27
C LEU A 94 4.57 9.83 -0.07
N SER A 95 5.82 10.30 -0.12
CA SER A 95 6.66 10.22 -1.33
C SER A 95 7.14 8.80 -1.63
N ASP A 96 7.18 7.94 -0.63
CA ASP A 96 7.67 6.57 -0.67
C ASP A 96 6.79 5.62 0.15
N GLY A 97 7.19 4.35 0.22
CA GLY A 97 6.43 3.27 0.84
C GLY A 97 5.18 2.86 0.07
N MET A 98 4.46 1.89 0.64
CA MET A 98 3.32 1.23 -0.03
C MET A 98 1.98 1.62 0.57
N ILE A 99 1.94 2.03 1.83
CA ILE A 99 0.71 2.31 2.58
C ILE A 99 0.74 3.75 3.12
N ASP A 100 -0.31 4.48 2.80
CA ASP A 100 -0.80 5.67 3.48
C ASP A 100 -2.32 5.73 3.27
N ILE A 101 -3.03 6.53 4.07
CA ILE A 101 -4.50 6.61 4.02
C ILE A 101 -5.00 7.01 2.62
N PRO A 102 -4.42 8.02 1.94
CA PRO A 102 -4.80 8.33 0.56
C PRO A 102 -4.57 7.16 -0.43
N ARG A 103 -3.50 6.38 -0.29
CA ARG A 103 -3.25 5.17 -1.08
C ARG A 103 -4.26 4.07 -0.77
N LEU A 104 -4.63 3.86 0.50
CA LEU A 104 -5.62 2.87 0.90
C LEU A 104 -6.98 3.17 0.25
N HIS A 105 -7.44 4.42 0.32
CA HIS A 105 -8.67 4.85 -0.36
C HIS A 105 -8.59 4.68 -1.89
N ALA A 106 -7.52 5.17 -2.52
CA ALA A 106 -7.35 5.04 -3.97
C ALA A 106 -7.24 3.58 -4.43
N GLY A 107 -6.68 2.72 -3.58
CA GLY A 107 -6.54 1.28 -3.79
C GLY A 107 -7.74 0.46 -3.33
N GLY A 108 -8.83 1.08 -2.88
CA GLY A 108 -10.04 0.37 -2.42
C GLY A 108 -9.78 -0.61 -1.27
N VAL A 109 -8.75 -0.37 -0.46
CA VAL A 109 -8.43 -1.14 0.74
C VAL A 109 -9.04 -0.43 1.94
N HIS A 110 -10.10 -1.02 2.48
CA HIS A 110 -10.87 -0.42 3.57
C HIS A 110 -10.43 -0.94 4.94
N VAL A 111 -9.90 -2.18 4.98
CA VAL A 111 -9.56 -2.88 6.22
C VAL A 111 -8.12 -3.39 6.18
N PRO A 112 -7.13 -2.53 6.49
CA PRO A 112 -5.74 -2.95 6.64
C PRO A 112 -5.49 -3.61 8.00
N PHE A 113 -4.82 -4.76 7.98
CA PHE A 113 -4.29 -5.43 9.17
C PHE A 113 -2.85 -4.98 9.40
N PHE A 114 -2.68 -4.03 10.32
CA PHE A 114 -1.38 -3.47 10.68
C PHE A 114 -0.64 -4.41 11.64
N ALA A 115 0.51 -4.90 11.18
CA ALA A 115 1.37 -5.78 11.95
C ALA A 115 2.19 -5.00 13.00
N LEU A 116 2.03 -5.39 14.25
CA LEU A 116 2.87 -4.97 15.37
C LEU A 116 4.01 -5.98 15.49
N TRP A 117 5.00 -5.85 14.61
CA TRP A 117 6.13 -6.77 14.52
C TRP A 117 7.30 -6.38 15.42
N VAL A 118 7.81 -7.36 16.18
CA VAL A 118 9.04 -7.22 16.96
C VAL A 118 10.05 -8.29 16.53
N PRO A 119 11.32 -7.92 16.22
CA PRO A 119 12.35 -8.89 15.88
C PRO A 119 12.52 -10.00 16.94
N THR A 120 12.67 -11.25 16.49
CA THR A 120 12.65 -12.44 17.35
C THR A 120 13.83 -12.56 18.32
N TYR A 121 14.88 -11.73 18.16
CA TYR A 121 15.99 -11.66 19.11
C TYR A 121 15.65 -10.86 20.37
N TYR A 122 14.58 -10.04 20.36
CA TYR A 122 14.00 -9.49 21.57
C TYR A 122 13.11 -10.54 22.23
N LYS A 123 13.28 -10.73 23.54
CA LYS A 123 12.59 -11.76 24.33
C LYS A 123 12.03 -11.16 25.62
N GLY A 124 11.13 -11.90 26.27
CA GLY A 124 10.60 -11.55 27.59
C GLY A 124 9.96 -10.16 27.60
N SER A 125 10.19 -9.42 28.69
CA SER A 125 9.64 -8.08 28.90
C SER A 125 10.01 -7.07 27.81
N GLU A 126 11.16 -7.21 27.16
CA GLU A 126 11.58 -6.31 26.09
C GLU A 126 10.73 -6.49 24.82
N ALA A 127 10.35 -7.73 24.49
CA ALA A 127 9.43 -7.98 23.38
C ALA A 127 8.03 -7.39 23.66
N VAL A 128 7.58 -7.50 24.91
CA VAL A 128 6.32 -6.90 25.37
C VAL A 128 6.37 -5.38 25.27
N ARG A 129 7.42 -4.75 25.83
CA ARG A 129 7.61 -3.29 25.79
C ARG A 129 7.56 -2.75 24.36
N ARG A 130 8.27 -3.38 23.43
CA ARG A 130 8.28 -2.97 22.02
C ARG A 130 6.94 -3.14 21.32
N THR A 131 6.18 -4.18 21.69
CA THR A 131 4.81 -4.35 21.19
C THR A 131 3.91 -3.19 21.65
N LEU A 132 4.09 -2.75 22.90
CA LEU A 132 3.38 -1.57 23.43
C LEU A 132 3.82 -0.28 22.72
N ASP A 133 5.11 -0.10 22.43
CA ASP A 133 5.62 1.06 21.66
C ASP A 133 4.95 1.14 20.27
N LEU A 134 4.85 0.01 19.55
CA LEU A 134 4.18 -0.08 18.25
C LEU A 134 2.67 0.20 18.38
N ARG A 135 2.05 -0.31 19.44
CA ARG A 135 0.63 -0.10 19.67
C ARG A 135 0.32 1.37 19.97
N ASP A 136 1.12 1.99 20.82
CA ASP A 136 1.03 3.41 21.15
C ASP A 136 1.24 4.29 19.91
N ALA A 137 2.16 3.91 19.02
CA ALA A 137 2.34 4.59 17.73
C ALA A 137 1.08 4.57 16.85
N MET A 138 0.42 3.41 16.75
CA MET A 138 -0.86 3.35 16.06
C MET A 138 -1.95 4.15 16.77
N GLN A 139 -1.98 4.17 18.11
CA GLN A 139 -2.92 5.00 18.85
C GLN A 139 -2.76 6.48 18.48
N ARG A 140 -1.53 6.99 18.38
CA ARG A 140 -1.29 8.37 17.93
C ARG A 140 -1.77 8.64 16.51
N VAL A 141 -1.66 7.67 15.59
CA VAL A 141 -2.20 7.82 14.22
C VAL A 141 -3.72 7.95 14.26
N LEU A 142 -4.39 7.10 15.04
CA LEU A 142 -5.84 7.11 15.21
C LEU A 142 -6.33 8.43 15.82
N ASP A 143 -5.65 8.90 16.87
CA ASP A 143 -6.01 10.14 17.57
C ASP A 143 -5.77 11.38 16.69
N LYS A 144 -4.77 11.33 15.80
CA LYS A 144 -4.42 12.43 14.91
C LYS A 144 -5.34 12.55 13.70
N HIS A 145 -5.89 11.44 13.21
CA HIS A 145 -6.75 11.39 12.01
C HIS A 145 -8.11 10.72 12.27
N PRO A 146 -8.88 11.19 13.27
CA PRO A 146 -10.13 10.53 13.69
C PRO A 146 -11.24 10.58 12.63
N ASP A 147 -11.11 11.47 11.65
CA ASP A 147 -11.98 11.63 10.50
C ASP A 147 -11.65 10.67 9.35
N GLN A 148 -10.48 10.03 9.36
CA GLN A 148 -10.00 9.19 8.26
C GLN A 148 -9.77 7.73 8.64
N ILE A 149 -9.41 7.44 9.88
CA ILE A 149 -9.06 6.08 10.32
C ILE A 149 -9.56 5.82 11.74
N GLU A 150 -10.02 4.61 11.99
CA GLU A 150 -10.55 4.23 13.30
C GLU A 150 -10.21 2.76 13.61
N LEU A 151 -9.98 2.46 14.90
CA LEU A 151 -9.67 1.10 15.35
C LEU A 151 -10.91 0.20 15.27
N ALA A 152 -10.80 -0.91 14.56
CA ALA A 152 -11.82 -1.94 14.50
C ALA A 152 -11.44 -3.15 15.35
N THR A 153 -12.35 -3.59 16.24
CA THR A 153 -12.13 -4.75 17.12
C THR A 153 -13.16 -5.86 16.92
N SER A 154 -14.02 -5.71 15.91
CA SER A 154 -15.06 -6.65 15.53
C SER A 154 -15.48 -6.41 14.07
N ALA A 155 -16.15 -7.40 13.45
CA ALA A 155 -16.75 -7.23 12.13
C ALA A 155 -17.79 -6.09 12.08
N ARG A 156 -18.55 -5.90 13.17
CA ARG A 156 -19.50 -4.79 13.29
C ARG A 156 -18.80 -3.43 13.29
N ASP A 157 -17.63 -3.32 13.94
CA ASP A 157 -16.83 -2.10 13.88
C ASP A 157 -16.37 -1.84 12.45
N ILE A 158 -15.88 -2.87 11.75
CA ILE A 158 -15.47 -2.77 10.35
C ILE A 158 -16.61 -2.21 9.50
N GLU A 159 -17.79 -2.83 9.53
CA GLU A 159 -18.96 -2.39 8.76
C GLU A 159 -19.34 -0.93 9.07
N ARG A 160 -19.36 -0.56 10.36
CA ARG A 160 -19.69 0.80 10.80
C ARG A 160 -18.66 1.82 10.32
N ILE A 161 -17.37 1.55 10.51
CA ILE A 161 -16.27 2.48 10.20
C ILE A 161 -16.18 2.68 8.69
N VAL A 162 -16.26 1.61 7.91
CA VAL A 162 -16.25 1.70 6.44
C VAL A 162 -17.50 2.43 5.93
N GLY A 163 -18.67 2.20 6.55
CA GLY A 163 -19.90 2.95 6.25
C GLY A 163 -19.80 4.45 6.55
N GLN A 164 -18.84 4.87 7.38
CA GLN A 164 -18.50 6.28 7.64
C GLN A 164 -17.42 6.80 6.68
N SER A 165 -17.08 6.04 5.64
CA SER A 165 -16.03 6.37 4.67
C SER A 165 -14.62 6.51 5.28
N LYS A 166 -14.37 5.81 6.40
CA LYS A 166 -13.06 5.76 7.05
C LYS A 166 -12.36 4.43 6.80
N ILE A 167 -11.05 4.39 7.04
CA ILE A 167 -10.25 3.17 7.13
C ILE A 167 -10.51 2.47 8.47
N ALA A 168 -10.91 1.20 8.41
CA ALA A 168 -11.07 0.33 9.58
C ALA A 168 -9.75 -0.38 9.89
N ALA A 169 -8.94 0.22 10.77
CA ALA A 169 -7.64 -0.32 11.15
C ALA A 169 -7.81 -1.54 12.07
N VAL A 170 -7.25 -2.68 11.67
CA VAL A 170 -7.15 -3.87 12.52
C VAL A 170 -5.71 -4.03 12.97
N LEU A 171 -5.48 -4.24 14.27
CA LEU A 171 -4.12 -4.45 14.80
C LEU A 171 -3.88 -5.93 15.05
N THR A 172 -2.73 -6.43 14.58
CA THR A 172 -2.29 -7.82 14.79
C THR A 172 -0.89 -7.86 15.38
N VAL A 173 -0.66 -8.77 16.33
CA VAL A 173 0.69 -9.09 16.81
C VAL A 173 1.35 -10.06 15.83
N GLU A 174 2.61 -9.82 15.49
CA GLU A 174 3.35 -10.70 14.58
C GLU A 174 4.41 -11.53 15.30
N GLY A 175 3.96 -12.60 15.96
CA GLY A 175 4.80 -13.60 16.58
C GLY A 175 4.49 -13.80 18.05
N GLY A 176 4.33 -15.06 18.44
CA GLY A 176 4.01 -15.45 19.81
C GLY A 176 5.09 -15.16 20.86
N HIS A 177 6.33 -14.85 20.46
CA HIS A 177 7.36 -14.41 21.42
C HIS A 177 6.99 -13.08 22.09
N GLN A 178 6.13 -12.27 21.46
CA GLN A 178 5.68 -10.97 21.97
C GLN A 178 4.74 -11.05 23.19
N ILE A 179 4.24 -12.24 23.54
CA ILE A 179 3.49 -12.44 24.79
C ILE A 179 4.37 -12.93 25.95
N ALA A 180 5.66 -13.19 25.72
CA ALA A 180 6.59 -13.66 26.75
C ALA A 180 6.08 -14.89 27.55
N ASN A 181 5.37 -15.80 26.87
CA ASN A 181 4.70 -16.97 27.46
C ASN A 181 3.68 -16.65 28.58
N ASP A 182 3.19 -15.41 28.63
CA ASP A 182 2.25 -14.95 29.65
C ASP A 182 0.87 -14.66 29.05
N LEU A 183 -0.11 -15.45 29.48
CA LEU A 183 -1.52 -15.27 29.11
C LEU A 183 -2.10 -13.95 29.60
N ALA A 184 -1.57 -13.35 30.66
CA ALA A 184 -1.97 -12.02 31.10
C ALA A 184 -1.62 -10.97 30.04
N VAL A 185 -0.43 -11.06 29.44
CA VAL A 185 -0.01 -10.19 28.34
C VAL A 185 -0.95 -10.34 27.14
N LEU A 186 -1.25 -11.58 26.72
CA LEU A 186 -2.20 -11.83 25.63
C LEU A 186 -3.58 -11.20 25.90
N ARG A 187 -4.12 -11.37 27.12
CA ARG A 187 -5.39 -10.74 27.51
C ARG A 187 -5.32 -9.22 27.49
N MET A 188 -4.19 -8.63 27.89
CA MET A 188 -4.02 -7.17 27.85
C MET A 188 -3.97 -6.65 26.42
N TYR A 189 -3.27 -7.33 25.51
CA TYR A 189 -3.30 -7.00 24.08
C TYR A 189 -4.72 -7.02 23.52
N ARG A 190 -5.51 -8.05 23.87
CA ARG A 190 -6.91 -8.11 23.46
C ARG A 190 -7.75 -6.95 24.00
N ARG A 191 -7.54 -6.55 25.27
CA ARG A 191 -8.21 -5.39 25.89
C ARG A 191 -7.79 -4.07 25.28
N MET A 192 -6.55 -3.96 24.82
CA MET A 192 -6.11 -2.80 24.05
C MET A 192 -6.80 -2.79 22.69
N GLY A 193 -7.26 -3.90 22.14
CA GLY A 193 -7.95 -3.96 20.85
C GLY A 193 -7.10 -4.56 19.72
N ILE A 194 -6.05 -5.30 20.07
CA ILE A 194 -5.35 -6.17 19.14
C ILE A 194 -6.25 -7.40 18.91
N LEU A 195 -6.56 -7.68 17.65
CA LEU A 195 -7.59 -8.68 17.28
C LEU A 195 -7.00 -10.05 16.94
N SER A 196 -5.77 -10.08 16.45
CA SER A 196 -5.12 -11.30 15.97
C SER A 196 -3.65 -11.37 16.42
N MET A 197 -3.11 -12.58 16.39
CA MET A 197 -1.70 -12.87 16.64
C MET A 197 -1.24 -14.00 15.73
N THR A 198 -0.14 -13.82 15.01
CA THR A 198 0.55 -14.96 14.38
C THR A 198 1.30 -15.76 15.44
N LEU A 199 1.19 -17.09 15.39
CA LEU A 199 1.77 -17.97 16.44
C LEU A 199 3.29 -17.86 16.47
N THR A 200 3.92 -17.81 15.30
CA THR A 200 5.36 -17.62 15.12
C THR A 200 5.62 -16.60 14.02
N HIS A 201 6.79 -15.97 14.07
CA HIS A 201 7.40 -15.33 12.90
C HIS A 201 8.46 -16.32 12.34
N PHE A 202 9.64 -15.85 11.95
CA PHE A 202 10.72 -16.66 11.36
C PHE A 202 11.46 -17.61 12.33
N ARG A 203 11.13 -17.63 13.62
CA ARG A 203 11.78 -18.53 14.60
C ARG A 203 10.73 -19.21 15.46
N SER A 204 10.98 -20.46 15.81
CA SER A 204 10.23 -21.16 16.84
C SER A 204 10.30 -20.37 18.15
N ASN A 205 9.23 -20.47 18.93
CA ASN A 205 9.18 -19.99 20.31
C ASN A 205 8.94 -21.19 21.24
N ASP A 206 8.80 -20.93 22.54
CA ASP A 206 8.74 -21.99 23.55
C ASP A 206 7.49 -22.89 23.46
N TRP A 207 6.53 -22.56 22.60
CA TRP A 207 5.26 -23.27 22.49
C TRP A 207 4.74 -23.50 21.06
N ALA A 208 5.43 -23.00 20.04
CA ALA A 208 5.08 -23.20 18.63
C ALA A 208 6.33 -23.24 17.73
N ASP A 209 6.32 -24.16 16.77
CA ASP A 209 7.34 -24.27 15.72
C ASP A 209 7.11 -23.29 14.57
N SER A 210 8.19 -22.63 14.13
CA SER A 210 8.19 -21.87 12.86
C SER A 210 8.39 -22.80 11.67
N SER A 211 7.76 -22.47 10.54
CA SER A 211 7.96 -23.15 9.26
C SER A 211 9.39 -23.05 8.72
N THR A 212 10.17 -22.09 9.19
CA THR A 212 11.54 -21.81 8.73
C THR A 212 12.61 -22.37 9.66
N GLY A 213 12.22 -22.91 10.81
CA GLY A 213 13.10 -23.55 11.78
C GLY A 213 13.17 -25.06 11.60
N LYS A 214 14.09 -25.71 12.33
CA LYS A 214 13.96 -27.15 12.57
C LYS A 214 12.80 -27.36 13.55
N PRO A 215 11.99 -28.41 13.40
CA PRO A 215 10.95 -28.72 14.38
C PRO A 215 11.56 -28.93 15.78
N GLU A 216 11.04 -28.19 16.77
CA GLU A 216 11.41 -28.31 18.18
C GLU A 216 10.28 -29.00 18.97
N HIS A 217 9.02 -28.72 18.61
CA HIS A 217 7.82 -29.19 19.31
C HIS A 217 6.99 -30.19 18.49
N ASN A 218 7.30 -30.35 17.21
CA ASN A 218 6.45 -31.02 16.21
C ASN A 218 5.07 -30.35 16.10
N GLY A 219 5.05 -29.02 16.09
CA GLY A 219 3.83 -28.20 16.03
C GLY A 219 3.66 -27.35 17.28
N LEU A 220 2.69 -27.70 18.13
CA LEU A 220 2.36 -26.96 19.36
C LEU A 220 2.65 -27.79 20.61
N THR A 221 3.19 -27.15 21.64
CA THR A 221 3.26 -27.76 22.98
C THR A 221 1.88 -27.74 23.65
N ASP A 222 1.74 -28.38 24.82
CA ASP A 222 0.54 -28.26 25.67
C ASP A 222 0.20 -26.80 26.02
N LEU A 223 1.22 -25.96 26.19
CA LEU A 223 1.03 -24.53 26.38
C LEU A 223 0.48 -23.88 25.11
N GLY A 224 1.03 -24.21 23.94
CA GLY A 224 0.54 -23.71 22.64
C GLY A 224 -0.91 -24.09 22.37
N ASN A 225 -1.29 -25.34 22.66
CA ASN A 225 -2.69 -25.78 22.57
C ASN A 225 -3.61 -24.99 23.51
N LYS A 226 -3.19 -24.76 24.77
CA LYS A 226 -3.96 -23.94 25.72
C LYS A 226 -4.10 -22.48 25.27
N LEU A 227 -3.08 -21.93 24.62
CA LEU A 227 -3.10 -20.57 24.05
C LEU A 227 -4.10 -20.46 22.90
N CYS A 228 -4.11 -21.42 21.97
CA CYS A 228 -5.02 -21.41 20.82
C CYS A 228 -6.50 -21.61 21.19
N MET A 229 -6.80 -22.14 22.38
CA MET A 229 -8.18 -22.33 22.86
C MET A 229 -8.76 -21.13 23.63
N ARG A 230 -8.04 -19.99 23.70
CA ARG A 230 -8.42 -18.80 24.48
C ARG A 230 -8.78 -17.63 23.60
#